data_AF-A0A2K6GFY5-F1
#
_entry.id   AF-A0A2K6GFY5-F1
#
_cell.length_a   1.000
_cell.length_b   1.000
_cell.length_c   1.000
_cell.angle_alpha   90.00
_cell.angle_beta   90.00
_cell.angle_gamma   90.00
#
_symmetry.space_group_name_H-M   'P 1'
#
loop_
_entity.id
_entity.type
_entity.pdbx_description
1 polymer ?
#
loop_
_entity_poly.entity_id
_entity_poly.type
_entity_poly.pdbx_seq_one_letter_code
_entity_poly.pdbx_strand_id
1 'polypeptide(L)'
;MKQCWAEAAEQRPTFDEIFNQFKTFNKGKKTNIIDSMLRMLEQYSSNLEDLIRERTEELEIEKQKTEKLLTQMLPPSVAESLKKGCTVEPEGFDLVTLYFSDIVGFTTISAMSEPIEVVDLLNDLYTLFDAIIGSHDVYKHREIK
;
A
#
# COMPACT_ATOMS: atom_id res chain seq x y z
N MET A 1 41.25 -35.92 -15.62
CA MET A 1 41.76 -34.68 -14.98
C MET A 1 43.27 -34.54 -15.09
N LYS A 2 44.12 -35.51 -14.69
CA LYS A 2 45.59 -35.38 -14.81
C LYS A 2 46.10 -35.15 -16.26
N GLN A 3 45.42 -35.69 -17.26
CA GLN A 3 45.76 -35.52 -18.69
C GLN A 3 45.53 -34.10 -19.23
N CYS A 4 44.66 -33.30 -18.60
CA CYS A 4 44.43 -31.90 -18.99
C CYS A 4 45.61 -30.98 -18.61
N TRP A 5 46.50 -31.47 -17.73
CA TRP A 5 47.65 -30.74 -17.20
C TRP A 5 48.98 -31.23 -17.82
N ALA A 6 48.94 -31.96 -18.94
CA ALA A 6 50.15 -32.41 -19.63
C ALA A 6 51.02 -31.20 -20.04
N GLU A 7 52.33 -31.29 -19.83
CA GLU A 7 53.27 -30.21 -20.18
C GLU A 7 53.30 -29.97 -21.69
N ALA A 8 53.22 -31.04 -22.49
CA ALA A 8 53.08 -30.97 -23.93
C ALA A 8 51.63 -30.64 -24.33
N ALA A 9 51.45 -29.55 -25.10
CA ALA A 9 50.14 -29.06 -25.53
C ALA A 9 49.35 -30.09 -26.37
N GLU A 10 50.04 -30.88 -27.19
CA GLU A 10 49.44 -31.89 -28.08
C GLU A 10 48.92 -33.12 -27.34
N GLN A 11 49.36 -33.35 -26.11
CA GLN A 11 48.92 -34.47 -25.27
C GLN A 11 47.70 -34.11 -24.43
N ARG A 12 47.27 -32.85 -24.45
CA ARG A 12 46.07 -32.42 -23.74
C ARG A 12 44.86 -32.81 -24.58
N PRO A 13 43.87 -33.50 -23.98
CA PRO A 13 42.65 -33.82 -24.69
C PRO A 13 41.93 -32.54 -25.14
N THR A 14 41.30 -32.61 -26.30
CA THR A 14 40.50 -31.52 -26.85
C THR A 14 39.23 -31.29 -26.01
N PHE A 15 38.65 -30.10 -26.13
CA PHE A 15 37.44 -29.75 -25.39
C PHE A 15 36.30 -30.75 -25.64
N ASP A 16 36.15 -31.21 -26.88
CA ASP A 16 35.14 -32.22 -27.26
C ASP A 16 35.39 -33.59 -26.62
N GLU A 17 36.64 -34.01 -26.51
CA GLU A 17 37.01 -35.28 -25.84
C GLU A 17 36.73 -35.22 -24.33
N ILE A 18 37.06 -34.09 -23.69
CA ILE A 18 36.74 -33.84 -22.28
C ILE A 18 35.22 -33.83 -22.08
N PHE A 19 34.48 -33.16 -22.97
CA PHE A 19 33.03 -33.07 -22.91
C PHE A 19 32.36 -34.45 -23.09
N ASN A 20 32.87 -35.27 -24.01
CA ASN A 20 32.39 -36.63 -24.25
C ASN A 20 32.71 -37.58 -23.09
N GLN A 21 33.89 -37.48 -22.46
CA GLN A 21 34.20 -38.20 -21.23
C GLN A 21 33.25 -37.79 -20.11
N PHE A 22 33.04 -36.49 -19.91
CA PHE A 22 32.14 -35.96 -18.87
C PHE A 22 30.67 -36.32 -19.12
N LYS A 23 30.25 -36.41 -20.39
CA LYS A 23 28.91 -36.88 -20.81
C LYS A 23 28.74 -38.37 -20.51
N THR A 24 29.79 -39.17 -20.65
CA THR A 24 29.78 -40.61 -20.36
C THR A 24 29.75 -40.88 -18.85
N PHE A 25 30.52 -40.13 -18.06
CA PHE A 25 30.48 -40.18 -16.58
C PHE A 25 29.14 -39.73 -15.98
N ASN A 26 28.42 -38.84 -16.68
CA ASN A 26 27.12 -38.33 -16.23
C ASN A 26 25.91 -38.95 -16.94
N LYS A 27 26.07 -40.07 -17.67
CA LYS A 27 24.94 -40.87 -18.18
C LYS A 27 24.10 -41.35 -16.99
N GLY A 28 23.04 -40.61 -16.67
CA GLY A 28 22.11 -40.87 -15.55
C GLY A 28 22.06 -39.79 -14.47
N LYS A 29 23.00 -38.83 -14.43
CA LYS A 29 23.04 -37.77 -13.39
C LYS A 29 22.73 -36.35 -13.89
N LYS A 30 22.81 -36.09 -15.21
CA LYS A 30 22.56 -34.74 -15.78
C LYS A 30 21.12 -34.25 -15.62
N THR A 31 20.15 -35.18 -15.59
CA THR A 31 18.74 -34.83 -15.43
C THR A 31 18.47 -34.36 -13.99
N ASN A 32 18.92 -35.09 -12.97
CA ASN A 32 18.57 -34.79 -11.57
C ASN A 32 19.02 -33.41 -11.05
N ILE A 33 20.21 -32.92 -11.39
CA ILE A 33 20.72 -31.65 -10.81
C ILE A 33 20.10 -30.43 -11.51
N ILE A 34 19.99 -30.49 -12.84
CA ILE A 34 19.39 -29.39 -13.61
C ILE A 34 17.89 -29.33 -13.31
N ASP A 35 17.22 -30.49 -13.25
CA ASP A 35 15.79 -30.59 -12.92
C ASP A 35 15.50 -30.13 -11.48
N SER A 36 16.39 -30.43 -10.51
CA SER A 36 16.23 -29.89 -9.15
C SER A 36 16.44 -28.37 -9.09
N MET A 37 17.40 -27.82 -9.84
CA MET A 37 17.57 -26.37 -9.95
C MET A 37 16.39 -25.70 -10.66
N LEU A 38 15.82 -26.33 -11.67
CA LEU A 38 14.68 -25.82 -12.42
C LEU A 38 13.42 -25.82 -11.56
N ARG A 39 13.16 -26.91 -10.85
CA ARG A 39 12.08 -27.02 -9.86
C ARG A 39 12.26 -26.06 -8.69
N MET A 40 13.50 -25.84 -8.25
CA MET A 40 13.82 -24.85 -7.22
C MET A 40 13.52 -23.42 -7.72
N LEU A 41 13.90 -23.08 -8.96
CA LEU A 41 13.58 -21.79 -9.57
C LEU A 41 12.07 -21.59 -9.77
N GLU A 42 11.35 -22.62 -10.20
CA GLU A 42 9.88 -22.61 -10.31
C GLU A 42 9.22 -22.39 -8.95
N GLN A 43 9.68 -23.10 -7.92
CA GLN A 43 9.20 -22.92 -6.54
C GLN A 43 9.47 -21.50 -6.05
N TYR A 44 10.66 -20.95 -6.30
CA TYR A 44 10.98 -19.57 -5.95
C TYR A 44 10.11 -18.56 -6.70
N SER A 45 9.87 -18.76 -8.00
CA SER A 45 9.00 -17.89 -8.81
C SER A 45 7.57 -17.90 -8.29
N SER A 46 7.01 -19.09 -8.04
CA SER A 46 5.65 -19.24 -7.48
C SER A 46 5.52 -18.57 -6.12
N ASN A 47 6.46 -18.81 -5.21
CA ASN A 47 6.44 -18.20 -3.89
C ASN A 47 6.55 -16.66 -3.96
N LEU A 48 7.32 -16.14 -4.93
CA LEU A 48 7.52 -14.72 -5.12
C LEU A 48 6.26 -14.08 -5.73
N GLU A 49 5.60 -14.74 -6.67
CA GLU A 49 4.30 -14.32 -7.19
C GLU A 49 3.23 -14.28 -6.10
N ASP A 50 3.18 -15.30 -5.25
CA ASP A 50 2.27 -15.34 -4.10
C ASP A 50 2.54 -14.19 -3.13
N LEU A 51 3.80 -13.93 -2.81
CA LEU A 51 4.19 -12.81 -1.96
C LEU A 51 3.84 -11.47 -2.61
N ILE A 52 4.13 -11.27 -3.90
CA ILE A 52 3.76 -10.03 -4.61
C ILE A 52 2.26 -9.83 -4.56
N ARG A 53 1.47 -10.89 -4.80
CA ARG A 53 0.01 -10.82 -4.75
C ARG A 53 -0.47 -10.38 -3.36
N GLU A 54 -0.01 -11.04 -2.31
CA GLU A 54 -0.36 -10.68 -0.92
C GLU A 54 -0.02 -9.22 -0.61
N ARG A 55 1.20 -8.78 -0.93
CA ARG A 55 1.62 -7.39 -0.70
C ARG A 55 0.83 -6.38 -1.53
N THR A 56 0.42 -6.75 -2.74
CA THR A 56 -0.40 -5.90 -3.61
C THR A 56 -1.82 -5.76 -3.05
N GLU A 57 -2.40 -6.84 -2.52
CA GLU A 57 -3.70 -6.82 -1.86
C GLU A 57 -3.67 -5.96 -0.59
N GLU A 58 -2.65 -6.11 0.25
CA GLU A 58 -2.46 -5.26 1.44
C GLU A 58 -2.33 -3.78 1.08
N LEU A 59 -1.55 -3.48 0.04
CA LEU A 59 -1.36 -2.11 -0.44
C LEU A 59 -2.67 -1.49 -0.93
N GLU A 60 -3.49 -2.25 -1.66
CA GLU A 60 -4.78 -1.78 -2.17
C GLU A 60 -5.76 -1.51 -1.03
N ILE A 61 -5.81 -2.38 -0.02
CA ILE A 61 -6.63 -2.17 1.18
C ILE A 61 -6.22 -0.87 1.90
N GLU A 62 -4.91 -0.67 2.11
CA GLU A 62 -4.42 0.50 2.83
C GLU A 62 -4.61 1.80 2.04
N LYS A 63 -4.45 1.73 0.71
CA LYS A 63 -4.75 2.83 -0.20
C LYS A 63 -6.23 3.21 -0.11
N GLN A 64 -7.16 2.25 -0.13
CA GLN A 64 -8.59 2.51 -0.02
C GLN A 64 -8.96 3.18 1.32
N LYS A 65 -8.37 2.74 2.44
CA LYS A 65 -8.57 3.39 3.75
C LYS A 65 -8.09 4.85 3.73
N THR A 66 -6.90 5.07 3.17
CA THR A 66 -6.29 6.40 3.08
C THR A 66 -7.14 7.34 2.21
N GLU A 67 -7.63 6.85 1.07
CA GLU A 67 -8.51 7.62 0.19
C GLU A 67 -9.85 7.98 0.86
N LYS A 68 -10.47 7.02 1.55
CA LYS A 68 -11.69 7.28 2.31
C LYS A 68 -11.47 8.35 3.37
N LEU A 69 -10.38 8.26 4.13
CA LEU A 69 -10.05 9.27 5.14
C LEU A 69 -9.85 10.65 4.52
N LEU A 70 -9.15 10.74 3.39
CA LEU A 70 -8.90 12.00 2.69
C LEU A 70 -10.21 12.69 2.27
N THR A 71 -11.16 11.93 1.71
CA THR A 71 -12.48 12.44 1.32
C THR A 71 -13.37 12.83 2.49
N GLN A 72 -13.16 12.27 3.69
CA GLN A 72 -13.86 12.69 4.92
C GLN A 72 -13.25 13.97 5.51
N MET A 73 -11.99 14.26 5.19
CA MET A 73 -11.27 15.40 5.73
C MET A 73 -11.45 16.67 4.90
N LEU A 74 -11.45 16.52 3.57
CA LEU A 74 -11.37 17.61 2.61
C LEU A 74 -12.50 17.53 1.57
N PRO A 75 -12.89 18.66 0.96
CA PRO A 75 -13.80 18.64 -0.18
C PRO A 75 -13.26 17.73 -1.30
N PRO A 76 -14.14 17.05 -2.07
CA PRO A 76 -13.71 16.11 -3.11
C PRO A 76 -12.72 16.71 -4.12
N SER A 77 -12.93 17.95 -4.54
CA SER A 77 -12.06 18.67 -5.50
C SER A 77 -10.63 18.84 -4.97
N VAL A 78 -10.50 19.19 -3.70
CA VAL A 78 -9.22 19.37 -2.99
C VAL A 78 -8.55 18.01 -2.80
N ALA A 79 -9.31 17.00 -2.36
CA ALA A 79 -8.81 15.64 -2.16
C ALA A 79 -8.24 15.05 -3.47
N GLU A 80 -8.94 15.18 -4.60
CA GLU A 80 -8.47 14.69 -5.89
C GLU A 80 -7.20 15.41 -6.38
N SER A 81 -7.12 16.73 -6.17
CA SER A 81 -5.95 17.52 -6.54
C SER A 81 -4.72 17.09 -5.74
N LEU A 82 -4.88 16.88 -4.44
CA LEU A 82 -3.81 16.37 -3.57
C LEU A 82 -3.40 14.94 -3.94
N LYS A 83 -4.35 14.06 -4.30
CA LYS A 83 -4.03 12.70 -4.79
C LYS A 83 -3.17 12.71 -6.05
N LYS A 84 -3.34 13.72 -6.92
CA LYS A 84 -2.54 13.91 -8.14
C LYS A 84 -1.17 14.57 -7.88
N GLY A 85 -0.88 14.96 -6.63
CA GLY A 85 0.34 15.68 -6.27
C GLY A 85 0.33 17.14 -6.73
N CYS A 86 -0.83 17.69 -7.06
CA CYS A 86 -0.97 19.09 -7.45
C CYS A 86 -1.04 19.99 -6.22
N THR A 87 -0.54 21.22 -6.36
CA THR A 87 -0.77 22.27 -5.36
C THR A 87 -2.23 22.72 -5.43
N VAL A 88 -2.81 23.02 -4.26
CA VAL A 88 -4.18 23.54 -4.15
C VAL A 88 -4.07 25.04 -3.94
N GLU A 89 -4.45 25.80 -4.97
CA GLU A 89 -4.48 27.26 -4.90
C GLU A 89 -5.71 27.74 -4.12
N PRO A 90 -5.61 28.88 -3.40
CA PRO A 90 -6.77 29.47 -2.76
C PRO A 90 -7.88 29.82 -3.76
N GLU A 91 -9.09 29.35 -3.49
CA GLU A 91 -10.26 29.61 -4.32
C GLU A 91 -11.12 30.73 -3.70
N GLY A 92 -11.49 31.71 -4.53
CA GLY A 92 -12.47 32.72 -4.19
C GLY A 92 -13.85 32.30 -4.68
N PHE A 93 -14.87 32.45 -3.84
CA PHE A 93 -16.25 32.13 -4.19
C PHE A 93 -17.07 33.42 -4.25
N ASP A 94 -17.70 33.69 -5.39
CA ASP A 94 -18.53 34.90 -5.59
C ASP A 94 -19.79 34.90 -4.73
N LEU A 95 -20.31 33.70 -4.40
CA LEU A 95 -21.50 33.51 -3.59
C LEU A 95 -21.30 32.35 -2.63
N VAL A 96 -21.40 32.63 -1.32
CA VAL A 96 -21.34 31.63 -0.26
C VAL A 96 -22.42 31.88 0.78
N THR A 97 -22.95 30.81 1.35
CA THR A 97 -23.84 30.87 2.52
C THR A 97 -23.12 30.20 3.68
N LEU A 98 -22.89 30.95 4.76
CA LEU A 98 -22.27 30.45 5.96
C LEU A 98 -23.33 30.26 7.05
N TYR A 99 -23.28 29.11 7.73
CA TYR A 99 -24.13 28.82 8.87
C TYR A 99 -23.28 28.73 10.14
N PHE A 100 -23.56 29.61 11.10
CA PHE A 100 -22.92 29.62 12.41
C PHE A 100 -23.93 29.15 13.46
N SER A 101 -23.52 28.22 14.30
CA SER A 101 -24.31 27.71 15.42
C SER A 101 -23.47 27.59 16.68
N ASP A 102 -24.04 27.95 17.82
CA ASP A 102 -23.42 27.83 19.14
C ASP A 102 -24.41 27.21 20.14
N ILE A 103 -23.87 26.59 21.18
CA ILE A 103 -24.66 25.96 22.25
C ILE A 103 -24.86 27.01 23.36
N VAL A 104 -26.09 27.51 23.46
CA VAL A 104 -26.44 28.50 24.48
C VAL A 104 -26.23 27.91 25.88
N GLY A 105 -25.44 28.60 26.71
CA GLY A 105 -25.18 28.18 28.09
C GLY A 105 -24.19 27.01 28.22
N PHE A 106 -23.42 26.69 27.17
CA PHE A 106 -22.43 25.61 27.20
C PHE A 106 -21.48 25.69 28.41
N THR A 107 -21.00 26.88 28.76
CA THR A 107 -20.13 27.09 29.93
C THR A 107 -20.79 26.60 31.22
N THR A 108 -22.07 26.90 31.44
CA THR A 108 -22.80 26.47 32.64
C THR A 108 -23.01 24.96 32.64
N ILE A 109 -23.37 24.38 31.51
CA ILE A 109 -23.55 22.93 31.34
C ILE A 109 -22.22 22.22 31.64
N SER A 110 -21.13 22.65 31.03
CA SER A 110 -19.80 22.08 31.24
C SER A 110 -19.26 22.23 32.66
N ALA A 111 -19.70 23.27 33.39
CA ALA A 111 -19.28 23.51 34.76
C ALA A 111 -20.07 22.66 35.79
N MET A 112 -21.25 22.17 35.42
CA MET A 112 -22.12 21.37 36.29
C MET A 112 -22.09 19.87 35.98
N SER A 113 -21.53 19.47 34.85
CA SER A 113 -21.45 18.08 34.39
C SER A 113 -20.05 17.48 34.57
N GLU A 114 -19.98 16.15 34.64
CA GLU A 114 -18.70 15.48 34.57
C GLU A 114 -18.11 15.56 33.15
N PRO A 115 -16.78 15.59 32.99
CA PRO A 115 -16.15 15.69 31.67
C PRO A 115 -16.63 14.63 30.67
N ILE A 116 -16.93 13.42 31.14
CA ILE A 116 -17.41 12.34 30.29
C ILE A 116 -18.81 12.63 29.74
N GLU A 117 -19.71 13.18 30.55
CA GLU A 117 -21.08 13.53 30.15
C GLU A 117 -21.08 14.65 29.11
N VAL A 118 -20.16 15.62 29.24
CA VAL A 118 -19.99 16.69 28.26
C VAL A 118 -19.50 16.14 26.92
N VAL A 119 -18.55 15.20 26.95
CA VAL A 119 -18.05 14.55 25.73
C VAL A 119 -19.15 13.75 25.04
N ASP A 120 -19.93 12.99 25.80
CA ASP A 120 -21.03 12.19 25.25
C ASP A 120 -22.10 13.08 24.61
N LEU A 121 -22.49 14.17 25.28
CA LEU A 121 -23.42 15.17 24.73
C LEU A 121 -22.92 15.75 23.39
N LEU A 122 -21.65 16.14 23.33
CA LEU A 122 -21.07 16.71 22.11
C LEU A 122 -20.97 15.66 21.00
N ASN A 123 -20.60 14.42 21.33
CA ASN A 123 -20.54 13.33 20.36
C ASN A 123 -21.92 13.07 19.76
N ASP A 124 -22.96 12.98 20.58
CA ASP A 124 -24.33 12.75 20.11
C ASP A 124 -24.80 13.89 19.19
N LEU A 125 -24.56 15.14 19.61
CA LEU A 125 -24.93 16.33 18.84
C LEU A 125 -24.23 16.38 17.47
N TYR A 126 -22.91 16.19 17.44
CA TYR A 126 -22.16 16.24 16.19
C TYR A 126 -22.41 15.02 15.31
N THR A 127 -22.69 13.85 15.88
CA THR A 127 -23.10 12.67 15.11
C THR A 127 -24.44 12.90 14.41
N LEU A 128 -25.39 13.54 15.11
CA LEU A 128 -26.67 13.97 14.53
C LEU A 128 -26.46 14.97 13.38
N PHE A 129 -25.62 15.98 13.58
CA PHE A 129 -25.30 16.93 12.51
C PHE A 129 -24.64 16.26 11.32
N ASP A 130 -23.66 15.38 11.54
CA ASP A 130 -22.95 14.69 10.46
C ASP A 130 -23.88 13.77 9.67
N ALA A 131 -24.86 13.15 10.33
CA ALA A 131 -25.91 12.36 9.67
C ALA A 131 -26.84 13.22 8.79
N ILE A 132 -27.23 14.41 9.27
CA ILE A 132 -28.05 15.34 8.49
C ILE A 132 -27.25 15.91 7.31
N ILE A 133 -26.01 16.33 7.55
CA ILE A 133 -25.10 16.85 6.53
C ILE A 133 -24.86 15.81 5.45
N GLY A 134 -24.68 14.53 5.79
CA GLY A 134 -24.51 13.46 4.82
C GLY A 134 -25.68 13.30 3.83
N SER A 135 -26.86 13.82 4.14
CA SER A 135 -28.03 13.85 3.24
C SER A 135 -28.19 15.13 2.43
N HIS A 136 -27.34 16.14 2.67
CA HIS A 136 -27.36 17.44 1.99
C HIS A 136 -26.02 17.71 1.29
N ASP A 137 -26.03 18.53 0.24
CA ASP A 137 -24.81 18.99 -0.43
C ASP A 137 -24.20 20.20 0.30
N VAL A 138 -23.81 20.00 1.56
CA VAL A 138 -23.21 21.04 2.42
C VAL A 138 -21.90 20.57 2.99
N TYR A 139 -20.91 21.46 3.06
CA TYR A 139 -19.58 21.16 3.59
C TYR A 139 -19.41 21.65 5.03
N LYS A 140 -19.03 20.75 5.94
CA LYS A 140 -18.68 21.08 7.32
C LYS A 140 -17.28 21.69 7.38
N HIS A 141 -17.20 22.99 7.65
CA HIS A 141 -15.92 23.65 7.90
C HIS A 141 -15.40 23.36 9.32
N ARG A 142 -14.11 23.07 9.46
CA ARG A 142 -13.45 22.89 10.76
C ARG A 142 -12.70 24.18 11.12
N GLU A 143 -13.30 25.03 11.94
CA GLU A 143 -12.54 26.08 12.64
C GLU A 143 -11.90 25.48 13.89
N ILE A 144 -10.56 25.51 13.95
CA ILE A 144 -9.83 25.36 15.21
C ILE A 144 -9.50 26.78 15.65
N LYS A 145 -10.19 27.28 16.68
CA LYS A 145 -9.80 28.51 17.39
C LYS A 145 -9.12 28.14 18.70
#